data_AF-A0A7W1NXD6-F1
#
_entry.id   AF-A0A7W1NXD6-F1
#
_cell.length_a   1.000
_cell.length_b   1.000
_cell.length_c   1.000
_cell.angle_alpha   90.00
_cell.angle_beta   90.00
_cell.angle_gamma   90.00
#
_symmetry.space_group_name_H-M   'P 1'
#
loop_
_entity.id
_entity.type
_entity.pdbx_description
1 polymer ?
#
loop_
_entity_poly.entity_id
_entity_poly.type
_entity_poly.pdbx_seq_one_letter_code
_entity_poly.pdbx_strand_id
1 'polypeptide(L)'
;MIQNPSDKADALEQAMTWFGAGIEKGLALLQEDLESHDSYDPINKPYSEKNVYFDRTNQYGGWLLTSGIHWAADIYYRRMLDKILEYEKSTSKYFNKGIAYANLGITQIAQGKFDAGIAHLLTAELEDRDVANPKEFILDSILWKQFENTVFMYFISYGNKNGINFAVDNLFLEKLFKDIDGEDRIYLQGTILALLDNIELNRLAPNNFTYGRLYSMLKDLCLLIESLLHKKQTSLGNYQETLYPLLQIALKTQNINWHSSSPAPKATDFKQLVDQLENILNNQSNDQIRWADCVYLVRNFTGHHFKVDETIKSTSGKSFFGDLYLPALENTFSLLLYLKYINAI
;
A
#
# COMPACT_ATOMS: atom_id res chain seq x y z
N MET A 1 -34.53 -10.85 16.93
CA MET A 1 -35.51 -10.59 15.85
C MET A 1 -34.76 -10.68 14.53
N ILE A 2 -35.08 -11.66 13.70
CA ILE A 2 -34.51 -11.80 12.36
C ILE A 2 -35.28 -10.81 11.48
N GLN A 3 -34.66 -9.71 11.08
CA GLN A 3 -35.27 -8.76 10.13
C GLN A 3 -35.50 -9.45 8.79
N ASN A 4 -36.66 -9.22 8.19
CA ASN A 4 -37.10 -9.84 6.95
C ASN A 4 -36.20 -9.36 5.79
N PRO A 5 -35.71 -10.23 4.89
CA PRO A 5 -34.85 -9.84 3.77
C PRO A 5 -35.47 -8.80 2.83
N SER A 6 -36.81 -8.74 2.72
CA SER A 6 -37.55 -7.72 1.96
C SER A 6 -37.30 -6.31 2.48
N ASP A 7 -37.31 -6.14 3.80
CA ASP A 7 -37.22 -4.83 4.45
C ASP A 7 -35.82 -4.22 4.28
N LYS A 8 -34.80 -5.07 4.06
CA LYS A 8 -33.42 -4.63 3.76
C LYS A 8 -33.24 -4.19 2.31
N ALA A 9 -33.95 -4.81 1.37
CA ALA A 9 -33.90 -4.41 -0.03
C ALA A 9 -34.50 -3.01 -0.21
N ASP A 10 -35.65 -2.76 0.42
CA ASP A 10 -36.33 -1.45 0.38
C ASP A 10 -35.49 -0.34 1.04
N ALA A 11 -34.80 -0.64 2.14
CA ALA A 11 -33.93 0.32 2.83
C ALA A 11 -32.69 0.70 2.01
N LEU A 12 -32.08 -0.27 1.31
CA LEU A 12 -30.94 0.00 0.43
C LEU A 12 -31.37 0.84 -0.78
N GLU A 13 -32.51 0.51 -1.39
CA GLU A 13 -33.05 1.28 -2.51
C GLU A 13 -33.35 2.73 -2.12
N GLN A 14 -34.02 2.94 -0.99
CA GLN A 14 -34.30 4.28 -0.46
C GLN A 14 -33.02 5.06 -0.17
N ALA A 15 -31.99 4.41 0.40
CA ALA A 15 -30.70 5.03 0.62
C ALA A 15 -30.06 5.43 -0.72
N MET A 16 -30.02 4.54 -1.71
CA MET A 16 -29.48 4.84 -3.04
C MET A 16 -30.21 6.00 -3.71
N THR A 17 -31.55 6.06 -3.63
CA THR A 17 -32.33 7.18 -4.16
C THR A 17 -31.97 8.48 -3.44
N TRP A 18 -31.92 8.48 -2.11
CA TRP A 18 -31.65 9.68 -1.32
C TRP A 18 -30.24 10.23 -1.58
N PHE A 19 -29.22 9.37 -1.54
CA PHE A 19 -27.84 9.74 -1.86
C PHE A 19 -27.69 10.17 -3.32
N GLY A 20 -28.38 9.49 -4.24
CA GLY A 20 -28.40 9.82 -5.66
C GLY A 20 -28.94 11.24 -5.92
N ALA A 21 -30.05 11.62 -5.30
CA ALA A 21 -30.59 12.97 -5.41
C ALA A 21 -29.62 14.03 -4.89
N GLY A 22 -28.94 13.76 -3.77
CA GLY A 22 -27.89 14.64 -3.24
C GLY A 22 -26.69 14.78 -4.18
N ILE A 23 -26.26 13.67 -4.80
CA ILE A 23 -25.19 13.65 -5.81
C ILE A 23 -25.57 14.54 -7.00
N GLU A 24 -26.76 14.36 -7.58
CA GLU A 24 -27.20 15.18 -8.72
C GLU A 24 -27.26 16.67 -8.38
N LYS A 25 -27.79 17.00 -7.20
CA LYS A 25 -27.84 18.39 -6.74
C LYS A 25 -26.45 19.00 -6.61
N GLY A 26 -25.51 18.26 -6.01
CA GLY A 26 -24.12 18.68 -5.91
C GLY A 26 -23.49 18.90 -7.28
N LEU A 27 -23.69 17.99 -8.23
CA LEU A 27 -23.17 18.12 -9.59
C LEU A 27 -23.81 19.30 -10.34
N ALA A 28 -25.07 19.64 -10.08
CA ALA A 28 -25.70 20.83 -10.64
C ALA A 28 -25.03 22.12 -10.14
N LEU A 29 -24.75 22.21 -8.83
CA LEU A 29 -24.00 23.34 -8.26
C LEU A 29 -22.60 23.46 -8.86
N LEU A 30 -21.91 22.34 -9.09
CA LEU A 30 -20.61 22.33 -9.76
C LEU A 30 -20.68 22.93 -11.16
N GLN A 31 -21.74 22.61 -11.92
CA GLN A 31 -21.90 23.15 -13.28
C GLN A 31 -21.99 24.67 -13.26
N GLU A 32 -22.83 25.21 -12.38
CA GLU A 32 -22.96 26.65 -12.19
C GLU A 32 -21.62 27.28 -11.83
N ASP A 33 -20.87 26.64 -10.92
CA ASP A 33 -19.58 27.14 -10.45
C ASP A 33 -18.52 27.10 -11.56
N LEU A 34 -18.49 26.05 -12.40
CA LEU A 34 -17.60 25.96 -13.57
C LEU A 34 -17.90 27.04 -14.62
N GLU A 35 -19.18 27.37 -14.80
CA GLU A 35 -19.64 28.41 -15.72
C GLU A 35 -19.29 29.82 -15.23
N SER A 36 -19.48 30.07 -13.93
CA SER A 36 -19.31 31.40 -13.33
C SER A 36 -17.86 31.76 -13.02
N HIS A 37 -16.97 30.77 -12.87
CA HIS A 37 -15.56 31.01 -12.55
C HIS A 37 -14.68 31.03 -13.81
N ASP A 38 -13.67 31.90 -13.78
CA ASP A 38 -12.62 31.93 -14.78
C ASP A 38 -11.71 30.72 -14.66
N SER A 39 -11.07 30.36 -15.78
CA SER A 39 -9.98 29.38 -15.79
C SER A 39 -8.98 29.69 -14.68
N TYR A 40 -8.50 28.65 -14.00
CA TYR A 40 -7.37 28.77 -13.12
C TYR A 40 -6.10 28.97 -13.94
N ASP A 41 -5.27 29.93 -13.54
CA ASP A 41 -3.98 30.21 -14.14
C ASP A 41 -2.92 30.19 -13.02
N PRO A 42 -2.08 29.15 -12.95
CA PRO A 42 -1.10 29.00 -11.88
C PRO A 42 -0.01 30.08 -11.88
N ILE A 43 0.18 30.80 -13.00
CA ILE A 43 1.17 31.88 -13.11
C ILE A 43 0.64 33.16 -12.47
N ASN A 44 -0.66 33.44 -12.65
CA ASN A 44 -1.26 34.74 -12.36
C ASN A 44 -2.23 34.73 -11.17
N LYS A 45 -2.67 33.55 -10.68
CA LYS A 45 -3.59 33.43 -9.54
C LYS A 45 -2.94 32.77 -8.34
N PRO A 46 -3.22 33.24 -7.11
CA PRO A 46 -2.68 32.63 -5.91
C PRO A 46 -3.21 31.20 -5.72
N TYR A 47 -2.44 30.36 -5.02
CA TYR A 47 -2.81 28.98 -4.71
C TYR A 47 -4.17 28.86 -4.00
N SER A 48 -4.52 29.82 -3.14
CA SER A 48 -5.79 29.84 -2.41
C SER A 48 -7.02 29.94 -3.32
N GLU A 49 -6.88 30.43 -4.55
CA GLU A 49 -7.99 30.59 -5.49
C GLU A 49 -8.25 29.35 -6.35
N LYS A 50 -7.35 28.35 -6.32
CA LYS A 50 -7.41 27.21 -7.24
C LYS A 50 -8.66 26.33 -7.08
N ASN A 51 -9.27 26.36 -5.90
CA ASN A 51 -10.39 25.50 -5.50
C ASN A 51 -11.73 26.25 -5.34
N VAL A 52 -11.81 27.55 -5.63
CA VAL A 52 -13.02 28.34 -5.33
C VAL A 52 -14.25 27.82 -6.07
N TYR A 53 -14.07 27.31 -7.30
CA TYR A 53 -15.13 26.67 -8.10
C TYR A 53 -15.67 25.37 -7.47
N PHE A 54 -14.94 24.80 -6.50
CA PHE A 54 -15.18 23.48 -5.92
C PHE A 54 -15.77 23.57 -4.50
N ASP A 55 -15.49 24.63 -3.75
CA ASP A 55 -15.79 24.74 -2.31
C ASP A 55 -17.26 24.48 -1.95
N ARG A 56 -18.19 25.09 -2.69
CA ARG A 56 -19.64 24.95 -2.47
C ARG A 56 -20.10 23.51 -2.68
N THR A 57 -19.66 22.92 -3.79
CA THR A 57 -19.98 21.54 -4.17
C THR A 57 -19.34 20.53 -3.21
N ASN A 58 -18.12 20.79 -2.75
CA ASN A 58 -17.39 19.88 -1.87
C ASN A 58 -18.04 19.65 -0.51
N GLN A 59 -18.90 20.55 -0.04
CA GLN A 59 -19.55 20.41 1.27
C GLN A 59 -20.32 19.08 1.39
N TYR A 60 -21.02 18.66 0.33
CA TYR A 60 -21.75 17.40 0.32
C TYR A 60 -20.81 16.19 0.35
N GLY A 61 -19.74 16.23 -0.45
CA GLY A 61 -18.72 15.17 -0.47
C GLY A 61 -18.00 15.04 0.88
N GLY A 62 -17.64 16.17 1.49
CA GLY A 62 -17.03 16.22 2.82
C GLY A 62 -17.96 15.68 3.90
N TRP A 63 -19.26 16.00 3.82
CA TRP A 63 -20.27 15.44 4.72
C TRP A 63 -20.40 13.91 4.57
N LEU A 64 -20.46 13.39 3.33
CA LEU A 64 -20.50 11.95 3.08
C LEU A 64 -19.27 11.23 3.67
N LEU A 65 -18.08 11.80 3.44
CA LEU A 65 -16.82 11.26 3.92
C LEU A 65 -16.76 11.21 5.46
N THR A 66 -17.06 12.34 6.11
CA THR A 66 -17.04 12.46 7.58
C THR A 66 -18.13 11.66 8.28
N SER A 67 -19.23 11.38 7.59
CA SER A 67 -20.33 10.53 8.09
C SER A 67 -20.09 9.03 7.90
N GLY A 68 -18.94 8.62 7.35
CA GLY A 68 -18.60 7.21 7.11
C GLY A 68 -19.30 6.60 5.89
N ILE A 69 -19.90 7.41 5.03
CA ILE A 69 -20.69 6.96 3.87
C ILE A 69 -19.79 6.93 2.63
N HIS A 70 -18.69 6.16 2.74
CA HIS A 70 -17.58 6.23 1.80
C HIS A 70 -17.96 5.79 0.38
N TRP A 71 -18.87 4.82 0.22
CA TRP A 71 -19.31 4.37 -1.10
C TRP A 71 -20.00 5.49 -1.90
N ALA A 72 -20.82 6.33 -1.24
CA ALA A 72 -21.52 7.43 -1.89
C ALA A 72 -20.56 8.59 -2.18
N ALA A 73 -19.61 8.86 -1.26
CA ALA A 73 -18.54 9.83 -1.50
C ALA A 73 -17.68 9.45 -2.72
N ASP A 74 -17.39 8.15 -2.92
CA ASP A 74 -16.59 7.65 -4.04
C ASP A 74 -17.29 7.96 -5.36
N ILE A 75 -18.58 7.59 -5.46
CA ILE A 75 -19.41 7.89 -6.64
C ILE A 75 -19.47 9.40 -6.88
N TYR A 76 -19.66 10.19 -5.81
CA TYR A 76 -19.78 11.64 -5.91
C TYR A 76 -18.51 12.29 -6.47
N TYR A 77 -17.34 12.00 -5.89
CA TYR A 77 -16.09 12.59 -6.35
C TYR A 77 -15.66 12.11 -7.74
N ARG A 78 -15.93 10.85 -8.11
CA ARG A 78 -15.71 10.37 -9.49
C ARG A 78 -16.54 11.16 -10.50
N ARG A 79 -17.84 11.28 -10.27
CA ARG A 79 -18.74 12.02 -11.18
C ARG A 79 -18.41 13.51 -11.24
N MET A 80 -17.91 14.06 -10.13
CA MET A 80 -17.43 15.43 -10.10
C MET A 80 -16.20 15.63 -10.99
N LEU A 81 -15.21 14.74 -10.89
CA LEU A 81 -14.04 14.73 -11.76
C LEU A 81 -14.43 14.58 -13.23
N ASP A 82 -15.30 13.61 -13.55
CA ASP A 82 -15.80 13.39 -14.91
C ASP A 82 -16.41 14.69 -15.47
N LYS A 83 -17.24 15.36 -14.67
CA LYS A 83 -17.91 16.60 -15.07
C LYS A 83 -16.94 17.76 -15.29
N ILE A 84 -15.92 17.91 -14.44
CA ILE A 84 -14.87 18.93 -14.63
C ILE A 84 -14.13 18.64 -15.94
N LEU A 85 -13.69 17.39 -16.15
CA LEU A 85 -12.94 17.00 -17.33
C LEU A 85 -13.75 17.16 -18.63
N GLU A 86 -15.04 16.84 -18.61
CA GLU A 86 -15.96 17.08 -19.73
C GLU A 86 -16.10 18.58 -20.02
N TYR A 87 -16.24 19.40 -18.97
CA TYR A 87 -16.36 20.84 -19.12
C TYR A 87 -15.09 21.48 -19.70
N GLU A 88 -13.91 21.12 -19.20
CA GLU A 88 -12.61 21.60 -19.71
C GLU A 88 -12.42 21.27 -21.19
N LYS A 89 -12.77 20.03 -21.60
CA LYS A 89 -12.74 19.61 -23.00
C LYS A 89 -13.64 20.45 -23.90
N SER A 90 -14.75 20.96 -23.36
CA SER A 90 -15.74 21.74 -24.12
C SER A 90 -15.48 23.25 -24.13
N THR A 91 -14.73 23.78 -23.15
CA THR A 91 -14.64 25.24 -22.91
C THR A 91 -13.23 25.83 -22.98
N SER A 92 -12.19 25.04 -23.26
CA SER A 92 -10.77 25.46 -23.23
C SER A 92 -10.31 26.11 -21.92
N LYS A 93 -11.17 26.13 -20.89
CA LYS A 93 -10.83 26.52 -19.52
C LYS A 93 -10.11 25.36 -18.84
N TYR A 94 -9.26 25.69 -17.90
CA TYR A 94 -8.58 24.75 -17.01
C TYR A 94 -8.98 25.02 -15.55
N PHE A 95 -9.20 23.97 -14.79
CA PHE A 95 -9.51 23.97 -13.37
C PHE A 95 -8.60 22.96 -12.66
N ASN A 96 -7.95 23.38 -11.58
CA ASN A 96 -7.12 22.48 -10.78
C ASN A 96 -8.03 21.42 -10.12
N LYS A 97 -7.72 20.14 -10.33
CA LYS A 97 -8.51 19.00 -9.82
C LYS A 97 -7.90 18.34 -8.58
N GLY A 98 -6.84 18.92 -8.02
CA GLY A 98 -6.04 18.31 -6.96
C GLY A 98 -6.88 17.90 -5.76
N ILE A 99 -7.70 18.81 -5.23
CA ILE A 99 -8.56 18.53 -4.07
C ILE A 99 -9.62 17.44 -4.36
N ALA A 100 -10.15 17.37 -5.58
CA ALA A 100 -11.14 16.38 -5.98
C ALA A 100 -10.52 14.98 -6.04
N TYR A 101 -9.33 14.87 -6.64
CA TYR A 101 -8.55 13.63 -6.65
C TYR A 101 -8.15 13.21 -5.23
N ALA A 102 -7.74 14.14 -4.38
CA ALA A 102 -7.32 13.81 -3.02
C ALA A 102 -8.49 13.30 -2.18
N ASN A 103 -9.65 13.95 -2.25
CA ASN A 103 -10.86 13.50 -1.56
C ASN A 103 -11.35 12.14 -2.08
N LEU A 104 -11.26 11.89 -3.38
CA LEU A 104 -11.53 10.58 -3.96
C LEU A 104 -10.55 9.52 -3.42
N GLY A 105 -9.25 9.87 -3.33
CA GLY A 105 -8.20 9.00 -2.82
C GLY A 105 -8.45 8.56 -1.38
N ILE A 106 -8.70 9.51 -0.48
CA ILE A 106 -9.04 9.24 0.93
C ILE A 106 -10.30 8.39 1.04
N THR A 107 -11.31 8.70 0.23
CA THR A 107 -12.57 7.95 0.22
C THR A 107 -12.36 6.49 -0.21
N GLN A 108 -11.47 6.23 -1.16
CA GLN A 108 -11.13 4.89 -1.62
C GLN A 108 -10.32 4.12 -0.57
N ILE A 109 -9.35 4.78 0.07
CA ILE A 109 -8.61 4.22 1.21
C ILE A 109 -9.57 3.81 2.33
N ALA A 110 -10.55 4.65 2.67
CA ALA A 110 -11.53 4.34 3.70
C ALA A 110 -12.43 3.13 3.37
N GLN A 111 -12.46 2.70 2.11
CA GLN A 111 -13.15 1.48 1.65
C GLN A 111 -12.20 0.28 1.48
N GLY A 112 -10.92 0.39 1.83
CA GLY A 112 -9.91 -0.63 1.57
C GLY A 112 -9.43 -0.71 0.11
N LYS A 113 -9.78 0.28 -0.74
CA LYS A 113 -9.31 0.37 -2.14
C LYS A 113 -7.97 1.09 -2.20
N PHE A 114 -6.96 0.54 -1.53
CA PHE A 114 -5.69 1.23 -1.27
C PHE A 114 -4.92 1.62 -2.54
N ASP A 115 -4.76 0.70 -3.50
CA ASP A 115 -4.03 0.98 -4.75
C ASP A 115 -4.66 2.15 -5.52
N ALA A 116 -5.98 2.15 -5.65
CA ALA A 116 -6.72 3.23 -6.30
C ALA A 116 -6.60 4.54 -5.51
N GLY A 117 -6.68 4.46 -4.17
CA GLY A 117 -6.59 5.63 -3.32
C GLY A 117 -5.23 6.31 -3.36
N ILE A 118 -4.14 5.52 -3.32
CA ILE A 118 -2.76 5.98 -3.49
C ILE A 118 -2.59 6.64 -4.85
N ALA A 119 -3.06 6.01 -5.93
CA ALA A 119 -2.94 6.55 -7.29
C ALA A 119 -3.64 7.92 -7.42
N HIS A 120 -4.82 8.10 -6.83
CA HIS A 120 -5.51 9.39 -6.86
C HIS A 120 -4.84 10.44 -5.96
N LEU A 121 -4.28 10.06 -4.81
CA LEU A 121 -3.45 10.98 -4.01
C LEU A 121 -2.26 11.48 -4.82
N LEU A 122 -1.51 10.59 -5.47
CA LEU A 122 -0.40 10.97 -6.37
C LEU A 122 -0.86 11.85 -7.55
N THR A 123 -2.04 11.57 -8.11
CA THR A 123 -2.61 12.40 -9.17
C THR A 123 -2.96 13.80 -8.66
N ALA A 124 -3.43 13.92 -7.41
CA ALA A 124 -3.70 15.21 -6.78
C ALA A 124 -2.42 16.07 -6.67
N GLU A 125 -1.29 15.45 -6.31
CA GLU A 125 0.01 16.12 -6.28
C GLU A 125 0.45 16.58 -7.68
N LEU A 126 0.26 15.74 -8.70
CA LEU A 126 0.58 16.12 -10.08
C LEU A 126 -0.24 17.31 -10.57
N GLU A 127 -1.51 17.42 -10.19
CA GLU A 127 -2.34 18.61 -10.48
C GLU A 127 -1.85 19.84 -9.72
N ASP A 128 -1.28 19.66 -8.53
CA ASP A 128 -0.84 20.73 -7.64
C ASP A 128 0.60 21.17 -7.88
N ARG A 129 1.42 20.39 -8.60
CA ARG A 129 2.86 20.61 -8.78
C ARG A 129 3.21 22.00 -9.34
N ASP A 130 2.37 22.52 -10.23
CA ASP A 130 2.59 23.78 -10.96
C ASP A 130 2.08 24.98 -10.14
N VAL A 131 1.47 24.71 -8.98
CA VAL A 131 0.73 25.68 -8.15
C VAL A 131 1.26 25.74 -6.72
N ALA A 132 1.66 24.59 -6.17
CA ALA A 132 2.20 24.46 -4.84
C ALA A 132 3.65 24.96 -4.81
N ASN A 133 4.08 25.50 -3.68
CA ASN A 133 5.50 25.75 -3.44
C ASN A 133 6.20 24.38 -3.57
N PRO A 134 7.19 24.18 -4.47
CA PRO A 134 7.74 22.87 -4.85
C PRO A 134 8.46 22.10 -3.72
N LYS A 135 8.31 22.55 -2.46
CA LYS A 135 8.93 22.01 -1.26
C LYS A 135 7.99 21.15 -0.40
N GLU A 136 6.70 21.08 -0.72
CA GLU A 136 5.74 20.23 0.03
C GLU A 136 5.42 18.98 -0.80
N PHE A 137 6.30 17.98 -0.69
CA PHE A 137 6.07 16.65 -1.28
C PHE A 137 4.78 16.05 -0.71
N ILE A 138 4.02 15.26 -1.47
CA ILE A 138 2.71 14.74 -1.00
C ILE A 138 2.80 14.05 0.35
N LEU A 139 3.91 13.36 0.63
CA LEU A 139 4.16 12.65 1.88
C LEU A 139 4.10 13.55 3.12
N ASP A 140 4.34 14.85 2.95
CA ASP A 140 4.31 15.85 4.01
C ASP A 140 2.93 16.50 4.20
N SER A 141 2.03 16.32 3.24
CA SER A 141 0.68 16.87 3.29
C SER A 141 -0.13 16.29 4.46
N ILE A 142 -1.08 17.08 4.96
CA ILE A 142 -2.01 16.63 6.00
C ILE A 142 -2.79 15.39 5.53
N LEU A 143 -3.16 15.34 4.25
CA LEU A 143 -3.93 14.26 3.64
C LEU A 143 -3.13 12.95 3.62
N TRP A 144 -1.85 13.02 3.27
CA TRP A 144 -0.98 11.85 3.33
C TRP A 144 -0.77 11.36 4.76
N LYS A 145 -0.54 12.28 5.71
CA LYS A 145 -0.42 11.91 7.13
C LYS A 145 -1.68 11.22 7.65
N GLN A 146 -2.87 11.60 7.19
CA GLN A 146 -4.11 10.89 7.53
C GLN A 146 -4.15 9.48 6.93
N PHE A 147 -3.74 9.32 5.66
CA PHE A 147 -3.60 8.00 5.04
C PHE A 147 -2.61 7.14 5.81
N GLU A 148 -1.38 7.63 6.00
CA GLU A 148 -0.32 6.92 6.69
C GLU A 148 -0.72 6.53 8.12
N ASN A 149 -1.38 7.42 8.88
CA ASN A 149 -1.94 7.09 10.18
C ASN A 149 -2.96 5.94 10.13
N THR A 150 -3.74 5.86 9.06
CA THR A 150 -4.68 4.75 8.86
C THR A 150 -3.91 3.44 8.63
N VAL A 151 -2.85 3.46 7.82
CA VAL A 151 -1.97 2.31 7.60
C VAL A 151 -1.34 1.84 8.92
N PHE A 152 -0.82 2.79 9.71
CA PHE A 152 -0.27 2.51 11.03
C PHE A 152 -1.26 1.79 11.93
N MET A 153 -2.42 2.40 12.12
CA MET A 153 -3.45 1.86 13.02
C MET A 153 -3.92 0.49 12.56
N TYR A 154 -4.04 0.27 11.25
CA TYR A 154 -4.41 -1.03 10.70
C TYR A 154 -3.35 -2.09 10.97
N PHE A 155 -2.07 -1.78 10.71
CA PHE A 155 -0.96 -2.71 10.96
C PHE A 155 -0.81 -3.07 12.44
N ILE A 156 -0.87 -2.07 13.33
CA ILE A 156 -0.78 -2.27 14.79
C ILE A 156 -1.97 -3.09 15.30
N SER A 157 -3.19 -2.71 14.90
CA SER A 157 -4.41 -3.44 15.27
C SER A 157 -4.34 -4.89 14.85
N TYR A 158 -3.85 -5.13 13.63
CA TYR A 158 -3.67 -6.47 13.10
C TYR A 158 -2.62 -7.28 13.87
N GLY A 159 -1.46 -6.70 14.19
CA GLY A 159 -0.42 -7.35 14.99
C GLY A 159 -0.95 -7.79 16.36
N ASN A 160 -1.62 -6.86 17.06
CA ASN A 160 -2.23 -7.11 18.36
C ASN A 160 -3.31 -8.19 18.33
N LYS A 161 -4.24 -8.13 17.35
CA LYS A 161 -5.34 -9.10 17.21
C LYS A 161 -4.82 -10.53 17.04
N ASN A 162 -3.68 -10.69 16.38
CA ASN A 162 -3.18 -12.00 15.96
C ASN A 162 -2.05 -12.54 16.84
N GLY A 163 -1.72 -11.86 17.94
CA GLY A 163 -0.61 -12.25 18.81
C GLY A 163 0.72 -12.31 18.07
N ILE A 164 0.82 -11.59 16.93
CA ILE A 164 2.07 -11.49 16.20
C ILE A 164 2.89 -10.49 16.99
N ASN A 165 3.87 -11.00 17.75
CA ASN A 165 4.87 -10.20 18.46
C ASN A 165 5.83 -9.57 17.43
N PHE A 166 5.31 -8.71 16.55
CA PHE A 166 6.15 -7.73 15.91
C PHE A 166 6.79 -6.93 17.05
N ALA A 167 8.11 -7.02 17.21
CA ALA A 167 8.89 -6.19 18.12
C ALA A 167 8.94 -4.72 17.63
N VAL A 168 7.79 -4.16 17.27
CA VAL A 168 7.63 -2.98 16.43
C VAL A 168 6.52 -2.15 17.06
N ASP A 169 6.89 -1.16 17.87
CA ASP A 169 5.94 -0.21 18.45
C ASP A 169 5.58 0.91 17.44
N ASN A 170 4.59 1.74 17.79
CA ASN A 170 4.14 2.85 16.94
C ASN A 170 5.29 3.79 16.57
N LEU A 171 6.14 4.09 17.54
CA LEU A 171 7.27 5.01 17.37
C LEU A 171 8.29 4.45 16.36
N PHE A 172 8.45 3.14 16.33
CA PHE A 172 9.31 2.46 15.38
C PHE A 172 8.72 2.46 13.97
N LEU A 173 7.42 2.14 13.80
CA LEU A 173 6.78 2.20 12.48
C LEU A 173 6.82 3.61 11.91
N GLU A 174 6.55 4.63 12.75
CA GLU A 174 6.70 6.04 12.37
C GLU A 174 8.09 6.34 11.84
N LYS A 175 9.15 5.88 12.54
CA LYS A 175 10.54 6.05 12.07
C LYS A 175 10.79 5.29 10.76
N LEU A 176 10.31 4.06 10.63
CA LEU A 176 10.51 3.25 9.44
C LEU A 176 9.96 3.93 8.19
N PHE A 177 8.72 4.43 8.20
CA PHE A 177 8.18 5.12 7.02
C PHE A 177 8.75 6.51 6.84
N LYS A 178 9.10 7.23 7.92
CA LYS A 178 9.68 8.56 7.81
C LYS A 178 11.10 8.53 7.23
N ASP A 179 11.83 7.45 7.47
CA ASP A 179 13.21 7.28 7.02
C ASP A 179 13.35 6.52 5.68
N ILE A 180 12.23 6.08 5.09
CA ILE A 180 12.16 5.59 3.72
C ILE A 180 11.61 6.73 2.87
N ASP A 181 12.37 7.17 1.88
CA ASP A 181 12.02 8.34 1.09
C ASP A 181 11.07 8.02 -0.06
N GLY A 182 10.25 9.03 -0.40
CA GLY A 182 9.55 9.11 -1.68
C GLY A 182 8.69 7.90 -2.03
N GLU A 183 8.87 7.40 -3.25
CA GLU A 183 8.08 6.30 -3.84
C GLU A 183 8.25 4.97 -3.09
N ASP A 184 9.39 4.72 -2.44
CA ASP A 184 9.62 3.46 -1.71
C ASP A 184 8.72 3.37 -0.48
N ARG A 185 8.46 4.51 0.19
CA ARG A 185 7.53 4.58 1.33
C ARG A 185 6.12 4.26 0.89
N ILE A 186 5.71 4.83 -0.24
CA ILE A 186 4.40 4.58 -0.85
C ILE A 186 4.26 3.11 -1.21
N TYR A 187 5.28 2.54 -1.84
CA TYR A 187 5.30 1.13 -2.21
C TYR A 187 5.26 0.21 -0.99
N LEU A 188 6.02 0.51 0.07
CA LEU A 188 5.97 -0.24 1.33
C LEU A 188 4.58 -0.19 1.96
N GLN A 189 3.96 0.99 2.01
CA GLN A 189 2.62 1.17 2.58
C GLN A 189 1.57 0.40 1.79
N GLY A 190 1.56 0.52 0.46
CA GLY A 190 0.67 -0.25 -0.41
C GLY A 190 0.86 -1.76 -0.25
N THR A 191 2.12 -2.22 -0.22
CA THR A 191 2.47 -3.64 -0.04
C THR A 191 1.97 -4.17 1.31
N ILE A 192 2.17 -3.41 2.39
CA ILE A 192 1.70 -3.77 3.73
C ILE A 192 0.18 -3.91 3.75
N LEU A 193 -0.55 -2.94 3.21
CA LEU A 193 -2.00 -2.95 3.21
C LEU A 193 -2.57 -4.13 2.42
N ALA A 194 -2.09 -4.32 1.19
CA ALA A 194 -2.48 -5.43 0.35
C ALA A 194 -2.16 -6.78 1.01
N LEU A 195 -1.02 -6.87 1.72
CA LEU A 195 -0.65 -8.04 2.49
C LEU A 195 -1.65 -8.33 3.61
N LEU A 196 -1.97 -7.34 4.45
CA LEU A 196 -2.89 -7.51 5.58
C LEU A 196 -4.28 -7.97 5.14
N ASP A 197 -4.81 -7.36 4.08
CA ASP A 197 -6.12 -7.72 3.52
C ASP A 197 -6.13 -9.16 3.00
N ASN A 198 -5.07 -9.56 2.30
CA ASN A 198 -4.99 -10.93 1.77
C ASN A 198 -4.80 -11.97 2.89
N ILE A 199 -4.23 -11.61 4.04
CA ILE A 199 -4.19 -12.53 5.18
C ILE A 199 -5.58 -12.74 5.77
N GLU A 200 -6.36 -11.68 5.97
CA GLU A 200 -7.74 -11.84 6.46
C GLU A 200 -8.59 -12.66 5.48
N LEU A 201 -8.49 -12.41 4.17
CA LEU A 201 -9.17 -13.23 3.16
C LEU A 201 -8.74 -14.70 3.20
N ASN A 202 -7.44 -14.95 3.34
CA ASN A 202 -6.90 -16.30 3.43
C ASN A 202 -7.36 -17.04 4.71
N ARG A 203 -7.57 -16.32 5.82
CA ARG A 203 -8.14 -16.91 7.05
C ARG A 203 -9.59 -17.30 6.88
N LEU A 204 -10.37 -16.52 6.12
CA LEU A 204 -11.78 -16.80 5.88
C LEU A 204 -11.97 -18.02 4.99
N ALA A 205 -11.22 -18.10 3.89
CA ALA A 205 -11.33 -19.18 2.92
C ALA A 205 -9.99 -19.40 2.19
N PRO A 206 -9.06 -20.17 2.77
CA PRO A 206 -7.77 -20.44 2.13
C PRO A 206 -7.98 -21.22 0.83
N ASN A 207 -7.32 -20.77 -0.23
CA ASN A 207 -7.31 -21.45 -1.51
C ASN A 207 -6.07 -21.06 -2.35
N ASN A 208 -5.87 -21.72 -3.49
CA ASN A 208 -4.80 -21.42 -4.44
C ASN A 208 -4.72 -19.93 -4.84
N PHE A 209 -5.84 -19.23 -4.97
CA PHE A 209 -5.84 -17.80 -5.29
C PHE A 209 -5.32 -16.98 -4.11
N THR A 210 -5.83 -17.19 -2.89
CA THR A 210 -5.36 -16.44 -1.70
C THR A 210 -3.91 -16.75 -1.38
N TYR A 211 -3.46 -18.02 -1.53
CA TYR A 211 -2.03 -18.36 -1.39
C TYR A 211 -1.16 -17.74 -2.48
N GLY A 212 -1.64 -17.71 -3.72
CA GLY A 212 -0.95 -16.99 -4.81
C GLY A 212 -0.79 -15.51 -4.48
N ARG A 213 -1.82 -14.87 -3.90
CA ARG A 213 -1.76 -13.47 -3.46
C ARG A 213 -0.78 -13.28 -2.29
N LEU A 214 -0.85 -14.11 -1.25
CA LEU A 214 0.08 -14.05 -0.12
C LEU A 214 1.54 -14.19 -0.59
N TYR A 215 1.80 -15.15 -1.47
CA TYR A 215 3.11 -15.37 -2.06
C TYR A 215 3.60 -14.15 -2.87
N SER A 216 2.73 -13.54 -3.69
CA SER A 216 3.05 -12.29 -4.40
C SER A 216 3.40 -11.15 -3.45
N MET A 217 2.65 -10.97 -2.35
CA MET A 217 2.92 -9.88 -1.42
C MET A 217 4.24 -10.08 -0.65
N LEU A 218 4.57 -11.34 -0.31
CA LEU A 218 5.87 -11.65 0.29
C LEU A 218 7.03 -11.38 -0.69
N LYS A 219 6.82 -11.71 -1.96
CA LYS A 219 7.77 -11.39 -3.04
C LYS A 219 7.98 -9.88 -3.16
N ASP A 220 6.91 -9.10 -3.18
CA ASP A 220 6.95 -7.64 -3.32
C ASP A 220 7.74 -7.00 -2.16
N LEU A 221 7.58 -7.51 -0.94
CA LEU A 221 8.39 -7.07 0.20
C LEU A 221 9.88 -7.44 0.03
N CYS A 222 10.20 -8.63 -0.48
CA CYS A 222 11.58 -9.02 -0.77
C CYS A 222 12.20 -8.15 -1.88
N LEU A 223 11.41 -7.77 -2.90
CA LEU A 223 11.82 -6.86 -3.97
C LEU A 223 12.12 -5.46 -3.45
N LEU A 224 11.30 -4.96 -2.51
CA LEU A 224 11.56 -3.68 -1.86
C LEU A 224 12.89 -3.70 -1.08
N ILE A 225 13.15 -4.75 -0.30
CA ILE A 225 14.43 -4.91 0.42
C ILE A 225 15.61 -4.87 -0.57
N GLU A 226 15.51 -5.62 -1.67
CA GLU A 226 16.52 -5.63 -2.74
C GLU A 226 16.71 -4.23 -3.35
N SER A 227 15.63 -3.52 -3.67
CA SER A 227 15.64 -2.15 -4.20
C SER A 227 16.32 -1.15 -3.26
N LEU A 228 15.99 -1.20 -1.96
CA LEU A 228 16.57 -0.31 -0.96
C LEU A 228 18.07 -0.56 -0.77
N LEU A 229 18.49 -1.83 -0.72
CA LEU A 229 19.91 -2.20 -0.68
C LEU A 229 20.65 -1.70 -1.92
N HIS A 230 20.04 -1.86 -3.10
CA HIS A 230 20.59 -1.34 -4.35
C HIS A 230 20.78 0.18 -4.33
N LYS A 231 19.77 0.93 -3.89
CA LYS A 231 19.85 2.39 -3.77
C LYS A 231 20.99 2.79 -2.84
N LYS A 232 21.11 2.12 -1.69
CA LYS A 232 22.24 2.35 -0.77
C LYS A 232 23.59 2.07 -1.43
N GLN A 233 23.79 0.92 -2.04
CA GLN A 233 25.06 0.59 -2.68
C GLN A 233 25.40 1.55 -3.84
N THR A 234 24.40 1.92 -4.64
CA THR A 234 24.54 2.87 -5.74
C THR A 234 25.02 4.23 -5.22
N SER A 235 24.42 4.74 -4.14
CA SER A 235 24.86 5.99 -3.49
C SER A 235 26.28 5.92 -2.90
N LEU A 236 26.78 4.72 -2.59
CA LEU A 236 28.15 4.48 -2.14
C LEU A 236 29.14 4.24 -3.31
N GLY A 237 28.68 4.29 -4.56
CA GLY A 237 29.50 4.08 -5.75
C GLY A 237 29.71 2.62 -6.15
N ASN A 238 28.98 1.68 -5.54
CA ASN A 238 29.01 0.25 -5.87
C ASN A 238 27.84 -0.09 -6.79
N TYR A 239 28.10 -0.39 -8.06
CA TYR A 239 27.07 -0.28 -9.08
C TYR A 239 26.30 -1.53 -9.48
N GLN A 240 26.71 -2.77 -9.19
CA GLN A 240 25.92 -3.93 -9.62
C GLN A 240 26.14 -5.17 -8.77
N GLU A 241 25.11 -5.55 -8.01
CA GLU A 241 25.06 -6.81 -7.28
C GLU A 241 23.63 -7.36 -7.30
N THR A 242 23.46 -8.67 -7.45
CA THR A 242 22.15 -9.32 -7.20
C THR A 242 21.82 -9.27 -5.70
N LEU A 243 20.62 -9.66 -5.26
CA LEU A 243 20.31 -9.74 -3.82
C LEU A 243 21.38 -10.47 -2.99
N TYR A 244 22.02 -11.51 -3.53
CA TYR A 244 22.99 -12.30 -2.79
C TYR A 244 24.21 -11.48 -2.33
N PRO A 245 25.00 -10.85 -3.22
CA PRO A 245 26.11 -10.02 -2.76
C PRO A 245 25.65 -8.80 -1.93
N LEU A 246 24.48 -8.20 -2.24
CA LEU A 246 23.92 -7.09 -1.44
C LEU A 246 23.74 -7.48 0.04
N LEU A 247 23.18 -8.66 0.31
CA LEU A 247 23.02 -9.18 1.66
C LEU A 247 24.36 -9.49 2.32
N GLN A 248 25.32 -10.05 1.57
CA GLN A 248 26.66 -10.29 2.11
C GLN A 248 27.35 -8.99 2.54
N ILE A 249 27.29 -7.94 1.72
CA ILE A 249 27.86 -6.64 2.07
C ILE A 249 27.17 -6.08 3.30
N ALA A 250 25.84 -6.04 3.30
CA ALA A 250 25.06 -5.47 4.40
C ALA A 250 25.35 -6.16 5.74
N LEU A 251 25.33 -7.51 5.76
CA LEU A 251 25.55 -8.30 6.98
C LEU A 251 27.01 -8.28 7.45
N LYS A 252 27.96 -8.20 6.52
CA LYS A 252 29.39 -8.12 6.86
C LYS A 252 29.75 -6.85 7.65
N THR A 253 28.99 -5.76 7.48
CA THR A 253 29.17 -4.54 8.32
C THR A 253 29.02 -4.82 9.81
N GLN A 254 28.31 -5.89 10.17
CA GLN A 254 28.09 -6.34 11.55
C GLN A 254 28.89 -7.60 11.88
N ASN A 255 29.94 -7.93 11.11
CA ASN A 255 30.74 -9.15 11.25
C ASN A 255 29.93 -10.46 11.10
N ILE A 256 28.79 -10.42 10.41
CA ILE A 256 27.99 -11.62 10.11
C ILE A 256 28.46 -12.19 8.77
N ASN A 257 29.06 -13.38 8.82
CA ASN A 257 29.53 -14.11 7.64
C ASN A 257 28.40 -14.95 7.04
N TRP A 258 27.53 -14.32 6.25
CA TRP A 258 26.44 -15.02 5.58
C TRP A 258 26.92 -15.74 4.32
N HIS A 259 26.83 -17.08 4.31
CA HIS A 259 27.19 -17.97 3.19
C HIS A 259 28.55 -17.71 2.54
N SER A 260 29.57 -17.32 3.31
CA SER A 260 30.92 -17.09 2.77
C SER A 260 31.63 -18.38 2.30
N SER A 261 31.24 -19.53 2.86
CA SER A 261 31.85 -20.84 2.61
C SER A 261 30.84 -21.96 2.29
N SER A 262 29.54 -21.66 2.29
CA SER A 262 28.47 -22.61 2.02
C SER A 262 27.50 -22.05 0.99
N PRO A 263 26.88 -22.90 0.16
CA PRO A 263 25.89 -22.43 -0.80
C PRO A 263 24.65 -21.89 -0.08
N ALA A 264 24.13 -20.77 -0.58
CA ALA A 264 22.86 -20.20 -0.14
C ALA A 264 21.69 -21.16 -0.42
N PRO A 265 20.60 -21.08 0.37
CA PRO A 265 19.41 -21.91 0.14
C PRO A 265 18.81 -21.64 -1.24
N LYS A 266 18.42 -22.71 -1.93
CA LYS A 266 17.83 -22.66 -3.27
C LYS A 266 16.69 -23.66 -3.37
N ALA A 267 15.71 -23.34 -4.20
CA ALA A 267 14.62 -24.24 -4.57
C ALA A 267 14.43 -24.20 -6.09
N THR A 268 14.24 -25.36 -6.71
CA THR A 268 13.94 -25.46 -8.16
C THR A 268 12.47 -25.72 -8.47
N ASP A 269 11.68 -26.01 -7.43
CA ASP A 269 10.24 -26.21 -7.52
C ASP A 269 9.55 -25.79 -6.21
N PHE A 270 8.23 -25.71 -6.22
CA PHE A 270 7.45 -25.23 -5.07
C PHE A 270 7.55 -26.16 -3.86
N LYS A 271 7.74 -27.47 -4.05
CA LYS A 271 7.90 -28.40 -2.94
C LYS A 271 9.24 -28.15 -2.24
N GLN A 272 10.31 -27.98 -3.00
CA GLN A 272 11.61 -27.59 -2.45
C GLN A 272 11.56 -26.23 -1.76
N LEU A 273 10.76 -25.27 -2.25
CA LEU A 273 10.57 -24.00 -1.55
C LEU A 273 10.00 -24.24 -0.15
N VAL A 274 8.91 -25.01 -0.06
CA VAL A 274 8.25 -25.33 1.22
C VAL A 274 9.21 -26.09 2.15
N ASP A 275 9.95 -27.07 1.63
CA ASP A 275 10.94 -27.85 2.39
C ASP A 275 12.07 -26.97 2.95
N GLN A 276 12.62 -26.09 2.12
CA GLN A 276 13.72 -25.22 2.52
C GLN A 276 13.25 -24.14 3.49
N LEU A 277 12.05 -23.57 3.29
CA LEU A 277 11.44 -22.64 4.24
C LEU A 277 11.23 -23.31 5.60
N GLU A 278 10.63 -24.50 5.64
CA GLU A 278 10.44 -25.24 6.88
C GLU A 278 11.77 -25.55 7.58
N ASN A 279 12.79 -25.93 6.82
CA ASN A 279 14.12 -26.19 7.36
C ASN A 279 14.77 -24.92 7.95
N ILE A 280 14.73 -23.80 7.22
CA ILE A 280 15.28 -22.51 7.68
C ILE A 280 14.57 -22.08 8.97
N LEU A 281 13.23 -22.10 8.98
CA LEU A 281 12.42 -21.62 10.10
C LEU A 281 12.61 -22.47 11.36
N ASN A 282 12.83 -23.78 11.23
CA ASN A 282 12.94 -24.68 12.38
C ASN A 282 14.38 -24.91 12.87
N ASN A 283 15.37 -24.83 11.97
CA ASN A 283 16.73 -25.30 12.26
C ASN A 283 17.80 -24.19 12.26
N GLN A 284 17.51 -22.99 11.73
CA GLN A 284 18.47 -21.89 11.77
C GLN A 284 18.39 -21.12 13.10
N SER A 285 19.41 -21.31 13.95
CA SER A 285 19.47 -20.72 15.28
C SER A 285 19.95 -19.27 15.30
N ASN A 286 20.69 -18.81 14.28
CA ASN A 286 21.07 -17.42 14.15
C ASN A 286 19.97 -16.64 13.45
N ASP A 287 19.34 -15.69 14.15
CA ASP A 287 18.20 -14.95 13.64
C ASP A 287 18.53 -14.16 12.37
N GLN A 288 19.66 -13.46 12.31
CA GLN A 288 20.05 -12.65 11.14
C GLN A 288 20.30 -13.51 9.90
N ILE A 289 20.92 -14.68 10.09
CA ILE A 289 21.10 -15.66 9.01
C ILE A 289 19.74 -16.22 8.59
N ARG A 290 18.85 -16.55 9.54
CA ARG A 290 17.49 -17.05 9.24
C ARG A 290 16.68 -16.03 8.42
N TRP A 291 16.74 -14.76 8.82
CA TRP A 291 16.09 -13.66 8.11
C TRP A 291 16.61 -13.54 6.66
N ALA A 292 17.93 -13.52 6.49
CA ALA A 292 18.57 -13.41 5.18
C ALA A 292 18.30 -14.63 4.29
N ASP A 293 18.37 -15.84 4.85
CA ASP A 293 18.06 -17.10 4.16
C ASP A 293 16.62 -17.12 3.66
N CYS A 294 15.67 -16.68 4.50
CA CYS A 294 14.26 -16.60 4.14
C CYS A 294 14.03 -15.64 2.97
N VAL A 295 14.54 -14.40 3.07
CA VAL A 295 14.37 -13.39 2.02
C VAL A 295 15.06 -13.83 0.73
N TYR A 296 16.28 -14.34 0.80
CA TYR A 296 17.01 -14.82 -0.37
C TYR A 296 16.30 -15.98 -1.07
N LEU A 297 15.86 -17.00 -0.30
CA LEU A 297 15.18 -18.16 -0.85
C LEU A 297 13.89 -17.76 -1.58
N VAL A 298 13.03 -16.97 -0.93
CA VAL A 298 11.77 -16.51 -1.53
C VAL A 298 12.04 -15.64 -2.75
N ARG A 299 12.94 -14.67 -2.66
CA ARG A 299 13.24 -13.78 -3.77
C ARG A 299 13.85 -14.48 -4.98
N ASN A 300 14.77 -15.41 -4.75
CA ASN A 300 15.42 -16.17 -5.80
C ASN A 300 14.42 -17.12 -6.48
N PHE A 301 13.60 -17.83 -5.70
CA PHE A 301 12.60 -18.73 -6.26
C PHE A 301 11.53 -17.98 -7.07
N THR A 302 11.02 -16.85 -6.54
CA THR A 302 10.02 -16.01 -7.23
C THR A 302 10.53 -15.36 -8.53
N GLY A 303 11.85 -15.25 -8.72
CA GLY A 303 12.45 -14.78 -9.97
C GLY A 303 12.31 -15.78 -11.12
N HIS A 304 12.05 -17.05 -10.82
CA HIS A 304 12.08 -18.15 -11.79
C HIS A 304 10.80 -19.01 -11.80
N HIS A 305 9.96 -18.94 -10.75
CA HIS A 305 8.79 -19.79 -10.59
C HIS A 305 7.59 -19.05 -9.96
N PHE A 306 6.41 -19.18 -10.60
CA PHE A 306 5.13 -18.72 -10.07
C PHE A 306 4.06 -19.80 -10.24
N LYS A 307 4.21 -20.90 -9.50
CA LYS A 307 3.19 -21.96 -9.41
C LYS A 307 2.99 -22.32 -7.94
N VAL A 308 1.93 -21.80 -7.36
CA VAL A 308 1.52 -22.06 -5.97
C VAL A 308 0.43 -23.12 -5.99
N ASP A 309 0.53 -24.09 -5.09
CA ASP A 309 -0.42 -25.19 -4.95
C ASP A 309 -0.61 -25.52 -3.46
N GLU A 310 -1.84 -25.37 -2.97
CA GLU A 310 -2.25 -25.63 -1.59
C GLU A 310 -2.06 -27.08 -1.14
N THR A 311 -1.99 -28.01 -2.10
CA THR A 311 -1.88 -29.44 -1.80
C THR A 311 -0.44 -29.89 -1.58
N ILE A 312 0.54 -29.04 -1.92
CA ILE A 312 1.96 -29.36 -1.77
C ILE A 312 2.39 -29.15 -0.32
N LYS A 313 2.63 -30.27 0.36
CA LYS A 313 3.21 -30.33 1.71
C LYS A 313 4.72 -30.48 1.64
N SER A 314 5.37 -30.05 2.73
CA SER A 314 6.77 -30.36 2.95
C SER A 314 7.01 -31.88 2.96
N THR A 315 8.23 -32.29 2.62
CA THR A 315 8.72 -33.67 2.66
C THR A 315 8.73 -34.23 4.08
N SER A 316 8.85 -33.37 5.10
CA SER A 316 8.65 -33.77 6.49
C SER A 316 7.17 -34.06 6.83
N GLY A 317 6.25 -33.65 5.95
CA GLY A 317 4.81 -33.87 6.04
C GLY A 317 4.09 -32.92 7.00
N LYS A 318 4.80 -31.96 7.60
CA LYS A 318 4.29 -31.17 8.74
C LYS A 318 3.66 -29.83 8.36
N SER A 319 4.05 -29.24 7.23
CA SER A 319 3.63 -27.87 6.88
C SER A 319 3.30 -27.72 5.39
N PHE A 320 2.31 -26.89 5.07
CA PHE A 320 2.08 -26.30 3.74
C PHE A 320 2.52 -24.83 3.72
N PHE A 321 2.58 -24.21 2.54
CA PHE A 321 2.99 -22.80 2.42
C PHE A 321 2.16 -21.87 3.30
N GLY A 322 0.85 -22.11 3.43
CA GLY A 322 -0.02 -21.35 4.32
C GLY A 322 0.41 -21.36 5.79
N ASP A 323 0.95 -22.49 6.29
CA ASP A 323 1.46 -22.60 7.67
C ASP A 323 2.76 -21.80 7.86
N LEU A 324 3.61 -21.82 6.83
CA LEU A 324 4.93 -21.19 6.85
C LEU A 324 4.88 -19.70 6.49
N TYR A 325 3.78 -19.22 5.94
CA TYR A 325 3.66 -17.86 5.42
C TYR A 325 3.86 -16.79 6.50
N LEU A 326 3.14 -16.89 7.63
CA LEU A 326 3.25 -15.90 8.70
C LEU A 326 4.68 -15.86 9.30
N PRO A 327 5.31 -17.01 9.62
CA PRO A 327 6.72 -17.02 9.99
C PRO A 327 7.65 -16.42 8.92
N ALA A 328 7.47 -16.76 7.64
CA ALA A 328 8.30 -16.22 6.56
C ALA A 328 8.14 -14.70 6.41
N LEU A 329 6.91 -14.20 6.57
CA LEU A 329 6.61 -12.79 6.61
C LEU A 329 7.30 -12.08 7.78
N GLU A 330 7.21 -12.64 8.98
CA GLU A 330 7.87 -12.11 10.18
C GLU A 330 9.39 -12.01 9.99
N ASN A 331 10.01 -13.05 9.43
CA ASN A 331 11.45 -13.05 9.14
C ASN A 331 11.82 -12.03 8.05
N THR A 332 10.95 -11.83 7.05
CA THR A 332 11.17 -10.84 5.98
C THR A 332 11.07 -9.41 6.50
N PHE A 333 10.04 -9.10 7.30
CA PHE A 333 9.95 -7.81 7.98
C PHE A 333 11.14 -7.62 8.91
N SER A 334 11.47 -8.62 9.73
CA SER A 334 12.61 -8.53 10.65
C SER A 334 13.92 -8.20 9.92
N LEU A 335 14.14 -8.75 8.73
CA LEU A 335 15.31 -8.38 7.91
C LEU A 335 15.26 -6.90 7.50
N LEU A 336 14.13 -6.42 6.97
CA LEU A 336 13.97 -5.02 6.59
C LEU A 336 14.30 -4.09 7.78
N LEU A 337 13.75 -4.42 8.96
CA LEU A 337 13.97 -3.65 10.17
C LEU A 337 15.42 -3.67 10.62
N TYR A 338 16.05 -4.85 10.59
CA TYR A 338 17.45 -5.03 10.96
C TYR A 338 18.37 -4.24 10.02
N LEU A 339 18.18 -4.37 8.70
CA LEU A 339 18.96 -3.65 7.70
C LEU A 339 18.84 -2.14 7.88
N LYS A 340 17.64 -1.65 8.25
CA LYS A 340 17.45 -0.24 8.57
C LYS A 340 18.23 0.17 9.82
N TYR A 341 18.11 -0.62 10.90
CA TYR A 341 18.80 -0.36 12.17
C TYR A 341 20.32 -0.25 12.00
N ILE A 342 20.91 -1.09 11.14
CA ILE A 342 22.36 -1.07 10.86
C ILE A 342 22.76 -0.09 9.75
N ASN A 343 21.82 0.75 9.27
CA ASN A 343 22.02 1.73 8.20
C ASN A 343 22.52 1.11 6.88
N ALA A 344 22.14 -0.14 6.61
CA ALA A 344 22.40 -0.82 5.35
C ALA A 344 21.40 -0.46 4.24
N ILE A 345 20.28 0.18 4.62
CA ILE A 345 19.29 0.78 3.72
C ILE A 345 18.94 2.20 4.15
#